data_AF-A0A4Q5MZ07-F1
#
_entry.id   AF-A0A4Q5MZ07-F1
#
_cell.length_a   1.000
_cell.length_b   1.000
_cell.length_c   1.000
_cell.angle_alpha   90.00
_cell.angle_beta   90.00
_cell.angle_gamma   90.00
#
_symmetry.space_group_name_H-M   'P 1'
#
loop_
_entity.id
_entity.type
_entity.pdbx_description
1 polymer ?
#
loop_
_entity_poly.entity_id
_entity_poly.type
_entity_poly.pdbx_seq_one_letter_code
_entity_poly.pdbx_strand_id
1 'polypeptide(L)'
;MAKLSASLENNLNKQGFEDLDAEAKSCFAMPLRFTPAVGTILIVIGLLSQSAIWIGIMALVALSGSIWPKGMALDLVYNLVVRRILRSPPLPPTPTPRRFSYLLSTAMLAISALFFYIRAPLLGSIFGGTVAIGGAILTGSLWCLGSWIYRLFLGSKRRVRKSG
;
A
#
# COMPACT_ATOMS: atom_id res chain seq x y z
N MET A 1 -22.24 11.63 10.39
CA MET A 1 -21.15 10.95 9.65
C MET A 1 -21.58 9.51 9.36
N ALA A 2 -21.23 8.97 8.19
CA ALA A 2 -21.65 7.63 7.80
C ALA A 2 -20.85 6.57 8.56
N LYS A 3 -21.56 5.62 9.19
CA LYS A 3 -20.96 4.46 9.84
C LYS A 3 -20.22 3.62 8.79
N LEU A 4 -18.96 3.26 9.05
CA LEU A 4 -18.22 2.35 8.18
C LEU A 4 -18.94 1.00 8.10
N SER A 5 -18.90 0.34 6.94
CA SER A 5 -19.39 -1.04 6.86
C SER A 5 -18.48 -1.96 7.67
N ALA A 6 -19.06 -3.02 8.26
CA ALA A 6 -18.31 -3.97 9.08
C ALA A 6 -17.13 -4.63 8.33
N SER A 7 -17.29 -4.83 7.02
CA SER A 7 -16.21 -5.35 6.15
C SER A 7 -15.04 -4.37 6.04
N LEU A 8 -15.32 -3.07 5.91
CA LEU A 8 -14.30 -2.04 5.78
C LEU A 8 -13.52 -1.85 7.08
N GLU A 9 -14.22 -1.87 8.20
CA GLU A 9 -13.60 -1.83 9.52
C GLU A 9 -12.69 -3.03 9.77
N ASN A 10 -13.15 -4.25 9.42
CA ASN A 10 -12.34 -5.46 9.51
C ASN A 10 -11.07 -5.38 8.64
N ASN A 11 -11.17 -4.79 7.44
CA ASN A 11 -10.02 -4.61 6.55
C ASN A 11 -9.00 -3.63 7.14
N LEU A 12 -9.45 -2.51 7.72
CA LEU A 12 -8.58 -1.55 8.41
C LEU A 12 -7.90 -2.19 9.63
N ASN A 13 -8.66 -2.96 10.43
CA ASN A 13 -8.11 -3.73 11.54
C ASN A 13 -7.02 -4.67 11.06
N LYS A 14 -7.26 -5.43 9.99
CA LYS A 14 -6.26 -6.33 9.39
C LYS A 14 -5.01 -5.62 8.90
N GLN A 15 -5.11 -4.36 8.47
CA GLN A 15 -3.93 -3.55 8.13
C GLN A 15 -3.11 -3.12 9.36
N GLY A 16 -3.69 -3.18 10.57
CA GLY A 16 -3.04 -2.79 11.82
C GLY A 16 -3.58 -1.52 12.44
N PHE A 17 -4.79 -1.08 12.07
CA PHE A 17 -5.49 0.07 12.66
C PHE A 17 -6.49 -0.33 13.74
N GLU A 18 -6.22 -1.42 14.46
CA GLU A 18 -7.11 -1.98 15.48
C GLU A 18 -7.38 -1.00 16.62
N ASP A 19 -6.34 -0.25 17.01
CA ASP A 19 -6.36 0.70 18.14
C ASP A 19 -7.09 2.02 17.84
N LEU A 20 -7.53 2.24 16.59
CA LEU A 20 -8.32 3.42 16.24
C LEU A 20 -9.80 3.19 16.54
N ASP A 21 -10.47 4.22 17.05
CA ASP A 21 -11.92 4.23 17.21
C ASP A 21 -12.65 4.27 15.84
N ALA A 22 -13.96 3.99 15.85
CA ALA A 22 -14.75 3.96 14.63
C ALA A 22 -14.80 5.33 13.93
N GLU A 23 -14.73 6.41 14.71
CA GLU A 23 -14.77 7.79 14.24
C GLU A 23 -13.48 8.14 13.47
N ALA A 24 -12.31 7.88 14.05
CA ALA A 24 -11.01 8.03 13.39
C ALA A 24 -10.92 7.16 12.15
N LYS A 25 -11.34 5.89 12.23
CA LYS A 25 -11.37 5.00 11.05
C LYS A 25 -12.22 5.59 9.92
N SER A 26 -13.39 6.16 10.22
CA SER A 26 -14.25 6.78 9.21
C SER A 26 -13.61 8.02 8.58
N CYS A 27 -12.91 8.81 9.41
CA CYS A 27 -12.20 10.02 9.00
C CYS A 27 -11.03 9.69 8.05
N PHE A 28 -10.32 8.59 8.32
CA PHE A 28 -9.14 8.19 7.56
C PHE A 28 -9.43 7.28 6.37
N ALA A 29 -10.59 6.64 6.29
CA ALA A 29 -10.90 5.66 5.24
C ALA A 29 -10.68 6.21 3.83
N MET A 30 -11.13 7.43 3.54
CA MET A 30 -10.96 8.04 2.22
C MET A 30 -9.52 8.52 1.97
N PRO A 31 -8.88 9.28 2.89
CA PRO A 31 -7.45 9.61 2.81
C PRO A 31 -6.54 8.40 2.57
N LEU A 32 -6.79 7.26 3.22
CA LEU A 32 -5.95 6.06 3.09
C LEU A 32 -5.95 5.44 1.69
N ARG A 33 -6.98 5.74 0.87
CA ARG A 33 -7.09 5.29 -0.51
C ARG A 33 -6.29 6.14 -1.48
N PHE A 34 -5.92 7.37 -1.10
CA PHE A 34 -5.19 8.28 -1.97
C PHE A 34 -3.83 7.71 -2.38
N THR A 35 -3.02 7.32 -1.41
CA THR A 35 -1.68 6.77 -1.62
C THR A 35 -1.68 5.55 -2.55
N PRO A 36 -2.49 4.49 -2.31
CA PRO A 36 -2.55 3.35 -3.22
C PRO A 36 -3.18 3.71 -4.57
N ALA A 37 -4.12 4.66 -4.66
CA ALA A 37 -4.68 5.11 -5.94
C ALA A 37 -3.60 5.74 -6.82
N VAL A 38 -2.91 6.75 -6.29
CA VAL A 38 -1.85 7.48 -7.03
C VAL A 38 -0.70 6.53 -7.36
N GLY A 39 -0.26 5.71 -6.41
CA GLY A 39 0.78 4.72 -6.65
C GLY A 39 0.41 3.74 -7.77
N THR A 40 -0.83 3.24 -7.78
CA THR A 40 -1.32 2.33 -8.82
C THR A 40 -1.35 3.00 -10.19
N ILE A 41 -1.86 4.24 -10.28
CA ILE A 41 -1.88 5.00 -11.53
C ILE A 41 -0.47 5.19 -12.08
N LEU A 42 0.47 5.59 -11.24
CA LEU A 42 1.87 5.79 -11.65
C LEU A 42 2.53 4.48 -12.10
N ILE A 43 2.24 3.35 -11.44
CA ILE A 43 2.71 2.03 -11.87
C ILE A 43 2.11 1.66 -13.23
N VAL A 44 0.80 1.85 -13.43
CA VAL A 44 0.14 1.57 -14.71
C VAL A 44 0.75 2.40 -15.84
N ILE A 45 1.03 3.69 -15.62
CA ILE A 45 1.74 4.53 -16.58
C ILE A 45 3.12 3.96 -16.91
N GLY A 46 3.87 3.51 -15.89
CA GLY A 46 5.17 2.86 -16.05
C GLY A 46 5.11 1.57 -16.88
N LEU A 47 4.06 0.77 -16.68
CA LEU A 47 3.86 -0.49 -17.41
C LEU A 47 3.47 -0.24 -18.85
N LEU A 48 2.53 0.69 -19.11
CA LEU A 48 2.10 1.06 -20.46
C LEU A 48 3.25 1.67 -21.27
N SER A 49 4.11 2.46 -20.62
CA SER A 49 5.33 3.01 -21.23
C SER A 49 6.48 2.01 -21.30
N GLN A 50 6.35 0.82 -20.69
CA GLN A 50 7.39 -0.21 -20.57
C GLN A 50 8.74 0.35 -20.07
N SER A 51 8.70 1.39 -19.24
CA SER A 51 9.90 2.13 -18.83
C SER A 51 10.52 1.51 -17.59
N ALA A 52 11.68 0.86 -17.77
CA ALA A 52 12.47 0.31 -16.68
C ALA A 52 12.82 1.37 -15.61
N ILE A 53 13.17 2.58 -16.06
CA ILE A 53 13.52 3.70 -15.19
C ILE A 53 12.31 4.11 -14.34
N TRP A 54 11.14 4.27 -14.97
CA TRP A 54 9.93 4.68 -14.27
C TRP A 54 9.49 3.66 -13.22
N ILE A 55 9.46 2.37 -13.60
CA ILE A 55 9.11 1.29 -12.67
C ILE A 55 10.16 1.18 -11.55
N GLY A 56 11.45 1.39 -11.86
CA GLY A 56 12.51 1.45 -10.86
C GLY A 56 12.31 2.59 -9.85
N ILE A 57 11.94 3.78 -10.30
CA ILE A 57 11.57 4.90 -9.41
C ILE A 57 10.38 4.51 -8.53
N MET A 58 9.35 3.87 -9.09
CA MET A 58 8.20 3.40 -8.30
C MET A 58 8.58 2.34 -7.27
N ALA A 59 9.58 1.49 -7.55
CA ALA A 59 10.14 0.57 -6.56
C ALA A 59 10.78 1.33 -5.39
N LEU A 60 11.55 2.39 -5.66
CA LEU A 60 12.12 3.24 -4.60
C LEU A 60 11.05 3.98 -3.78
N VAL A 61 9.99 4.45 -4.45
CA VAL A 61 8.83 5.05 -3.78
C VAL A 61 8.16 4.03 -2.85
N ALA A 62 7.94 2.80 -3.31
CA ALA A 62 7.41 1.72 -2.47
C ALA A 62 8.36 1.38 -1.31
N LEU A 63 9.67 1.37 -1.56
CA LEU A 63 10.69 1.09 -0.55
C LEU A 63 10.65 2.12 0.58
N SER A 64 10.45 3.40 0.23
CA SER A 64 10.32 4.48 1.22
C SER A 64 9.20 4.21 2.23
N GLY A 65 8.06 3.68 1.78
CA GLY A 65 6.94 3.30 2.63
C GLY A 65 7.18 2.02 3.45
N SER A 66 8.11 1.17 3.04
CA SER A 66 8.55 0.02 3.84
C SER A 66 9.49 0.44 4.98
N ILE A 67 10.43 1.34 4.71
CA ILE A 67 11.47 1.76 5.66
C ILE A 67 10.91 2.79 6.66
N TRP A 68 10.22 3.82 6.18
CA TRP A 68 9.76 4.93 7.02
C TRP A 68 8.26 4.88 7.31
N PRO A 69 7.86 4.65 8.58
CA PRO A 69 6.44 4.60 8.96
C PRO A 69 5.71 5.95 8.85
N LYS A 70 6.43 7.06 8.74
CA LYS A 70 5.88 8.42 8.55
C LYS A 70 6.40 9.10 7.27
N GLY A 71 7.08 8.36 6.39
CA GLY A 71 7.91 8.93 5.35
C GLY A 71 7.75 8.27 3.97
N MET A 72 6.66 7.55 3.73
CA MET A 72 6.35 7.15 2.35
C MET A 72 6.25 8.42 1.49
N ALA A 73 6.98 8.46 0.37
CA ALA A 73 7.07 9.67 -0.45
C ALA A 73 5.68 10.21 -0.87
N LEU A 74 4.74 9.31 -1.20
CA LEU A 74 3.36 9.68 -1.54
C LEU A 74 2.55 10.18 -0.33
N ASP A 75 2.79 9.65 0.87
CA ASP A 75 2.13 10.14 2.09
C ASP A 75 2.63 11.54 2.46
N LEU A 76 3.91 11.84 2.19
CA LEU A 76 4.45 13.19 2.34
C LEU A 76 3.81 14.16 1.36
N VAL A 77 3.66 13.78 0.09
CA VAL A 77 2.95 14.59 -0.92
C VAL A 77 1.51 14.85 -0.48
N TYR A 78 0.81 13.82 0.04
CA TYR A 78 -0.53 13.99 0.57
C TYR A 78 -0.56 14.98 1.74
N ASN A 79 0.28 14.77 2.76
CA ASN A 79 0.29 15.59 3.96
C ASN A 79 0.74 17.04 3.70
N LEU A 80 1.63 17.26 2.73
CA LEU A 80 2.12 18.59 2.37
C LEU A 80 1.19 19.33 1.41
N VAL A 81 0.59 18.66 0.43
CA VAL A 81 -0.15 19.33 -0.65
C VAL A 81 -1.65 19.09 -0.49
N VAL A 82 -2.06 17.83 -0.63
CA VAL A 82 -3.48 17.44 -0.74
C VAL A 82 -4.25 17.77 0.53
N ARG A 83 -3.64 17.53 1.69
CA ARG A 83 -4.21 17.86 3.00
C ARG A 83 -4.57 19.34 3.12
N ARG A 84 -3.70 20.23 2.64
CA ARG A 84 -3.92 21.70 2.73
C ARG A 84 -5.03 22.13 1.78
N ILE A 85 -5.07 21.57 0.57
CA ILE A 85 -6.07 21.90 -0.45
C ILE A 85 -7.46 21.39 -0.03
N LEU A 86 -7.55 20.12 0.40
CA LEU A 86 -8.81 19.46 0.72
C LEU A 86 -9.20 19.57 2.20
N ARG A 87 -8.48 20.37 3.01
CA ARG A 87 -8.65 20.50 4.47
C ARG A 87 -8.86 19.16 5.18
N SER A 88 -8.14 18.15 4.73
CA SER A 88 -8.31 16.76 5.18
C SER A 88 -7.48 16.48 6.45
N PRO A 89 -7.81 15.44 7.22
CA PRO A 89 -7.00 15.04 8.36
C PRO A 89 -5.63 14.49 7.90
N PRO A 90 -4.58 14.62 8.73
CA PRO A 90 -3.26 14.04 8.43
C PRO A 90 -3.33 12.51 8.44
N LEU A 91 -2.55 11.86 7.57
CA LEU A 91 -2.49 10.40 7.56
C LEU A 91 -1.81 9.87 8.83
N PRO A 92 -2.36 8.81 9.48
CA PRO A 92 -1.71 8.16 10.59
C PRO A 92 -0.44 7.43 10.13
N PRO A 93 0.52 7.16 11.05
CA PRO A 93 1.71 6.39 10.71
C PRO A 93 1.34 5.01 10.15
N THR A 94 2.09 4.57 9.14
CA THR A 94 1.86 3.29 8.46
C THR A 94 2.16 2.12 9.40
N PRO A 95 1.17 1.26 9.71
CA PRO A 95 1.37 0.12 10.60
C PRO A 95 2.23 -0.97 9.95
N THR A 96 2.86 -1.81 10.78
CA THR A 96 3.81 -2.84 10.32
C THR A 96 3.25 -3.83 9.29
N PRO A 97 1.98 -4.31 9.35
CA PRO A 97 1.45 -5.21 8.33
C PRO A 97 1.37 -4.56 6.94
N ARG A 98 1.07 -3.25 6.89
CA ARG A 98 1.01 -2.51 5.62
C ARG A 98 2.41 -2.22 5.07
N ARG A 99 3.41 -1.98 5.93
CA ARG A 99 4.83 -1.84 5.54
C ARG A 99 5.39 -3.11 4.88
N PHE A 100 4.93 -4.29 5.30
CA PHE A 100 5.26 -5.54 4.64
C PHE A 100 4.72 -5.60 3.21
N SER A 101 3.50 -5.11 2.98
CA SER A 101 2.96 -5.00 1.62
C SER A 101 3.82 -4.10 0.73
N TYR A 102 4.30 -2.97 1.26
CA TYR A 102 5.19 -2.08 0.51
C TYR A 102 6.55 -2.74 0.20
N LEU A 103 7.08 -3.56 1.11
CA LEU A 103 8.29 -4.34 0.85
C LEU A 103 8.09 -5.34 -0.29
N LEU A 104 6.98 -6.08 -0.28
CA LEU A 104 6.63 -7.03 -1.33
C LEU A 104 6.46 -6.32 -2.69
N SER A 105 5.73 -5.19 -2.69
CA SER A 105 5.58 -4.37 -3.89
C SER A 105 6.92 -3.84 -4.41
N THR A 106 7.83 -3.45 -3.51
CA THR A 106 9.19 -3.01 -3.88
C THR A 106 9.94 -4.11 -4.62
N ALA A 107 9.96 -5.32 -4.05
CA ALA A 107 10.66 -6.45 -4.65
C ALA A 107 10.08 -6.80 -6.04
N MET A 108 8.76 -6.87 -6.16
CA MET A 108 8.10 -7.17 -7.44
C MET A 108 8.32 -6.07 -8.49
N LEU A 109 8.28 -4.78 -8.10
CA LEU A 109 8.58 -3.67 -9.01
C LEU A 109 10.05 -3.64 -9.41
N ALA A 110 10.98 -3.96 -8.51
CA ALA A 110 12.40 -4.06 -8.85
C ALA A 110 12.66 -5.20 -9.85
N ILE A 111 12.03 -6.36 -9.65
CA ILE A 111 12.06 -7.48 -10.60
C ILE A 111 11.44 -7.06 -11.95
N SER A 112 10.31 -6.35 -11.93
CA SER A 112 9.67 -5.82 -13.13
C SER A 112 10.58 -4.85 -13.90
N ALA A 113 11.23 -3.91 -13.20
CA ALA A 113 12.19 -2.98 -13.78
C ALA A 113 13.39 -3.71 -14.40
N LEU A 114 13.92 -4.75 -13.73
CA LEU A 114 14.99 -5.58 -14.25
C LEU A 114 14.57 -6.28 -15.55
N PHE A 115 13.37 -6.83 -15.62
CA PHE A 115 12.85 -7.45 -16.84
C PHE A 115 12.66 -6.46 -17.99
N PHE A 116 12.19 -5.25 -17.71
CA PHE A 116 12.15 -4.19 -18.72
C PHE A 116 13.56 -3.78 -19.18
N TYR A 117 14.53 -3.75 -18.27
CA TYR A 117 15.93 -3.43 -18.60
C TYR A 117 16.56 -4.48 -19.54
N ILE A 118 16.33 -5.77 -19.30
CA ILE A 118 16.84 -6.86 -20.17
C ILE A 118 15.95 -7.11 -21.41
N ARG A 119 15.03 -6.19 -21.74
CA ARG A 119 14.12 -6.26 -22.90
C ARG A 119 13.20 -7.49 -22.90
N ALA A 120 12.75 -7.93 -21.72
CA ALA A 120 11.75 -8.98 -21.54
C ALA A 120 10.41 -8.37 -21.03
N PRO A 121 9.68 -7.59 -21.86
CA PRO A 121 8.55 -6.78 -21.41
C PRO A 121 7.34 -7.60 -20.94
N LEU A 122 7.19 -8.83 -21.41
CA LEU A 122 6.12 -9.73 -20.96
C LEU A 122 6.27 -10.07 -19.48
N LEU A 123 7.48 -10.49 -19.06
CA LEU A 123 7.78 -10.81 -17.65
C LEU A 123 7.70 -9.55 -16.79
N GLY A 124 8.24 -8.42 -17.29
CA GLY A 124 8.14 -7.12 -16.62
C GLY A 124 6.68 -6.74 -16.34
N SER A 125 5.81 -6.90 -17.33
CA SER A 125 4.37 -6.64 -17.22
C SER A 125 3.66 -7.58 -16.24
N ILE A 126 4.04 -8.86 -16.16
CA ILE A 126 3.43 -9.81 -15.21
C ILE A 126 3.72 -9.38 -13.77
N PHE A 127 4.99 -9.10 -13.44
CA PHE A 127 5.37 -8.70 -12.09
C PHE A 127 4.80 -7.34 -11.69
N GLY A 128 4.93 -6.33 -12.56
CA GLY A 128 4.39 -5.00 -12.29
C GLY A 128 2.86 -4.98 -12.31
N GLY A 129 2.23 -5.73 -13.21
CA GLY A 129 0.78 -5.87 -13.30
C GLY A 129 0.16 -6.52 -12.06
N THR A 130 0.84 -7.51 -11.48
CA THR A 130 0.41 -8.10 -10.19
C THR A 130 0.36 -7.05 -9.08
N VAL A 131 1.36 -6.16 -9.02
CA VAL A 131 1.38 -5.05 -8.07
C VAL A 131 0.27 -4.05 -8.35
N ALA A 132 0.03 -3.70 -9.62
CA ALA A 132 -1.04 -2.78 -10.01
C ALA A 132 -2.42 -3.32 -9.64
N ILE A 133 -2.69 -4.61 -9.86
CA ILE A 133 -3.94 -5.27 -9.47
C ILE A 133 -4.12 -5.23 -7.95
N GLY A 134 -3.08 -5.59 -7.19
CA GLY A 134 -3.11 -5.52 -5.73
C GLY A 134 -3.36 -4.10 -5.21
N GLY A 135 -2.75 -3.09 -5.86
CA GLY A 135 -2.96 -1.68 -5.57
C GLY A 135 -4.38 -1.20 -5.88
N ALA A 136 -4.97 -1.65 -6.99
CA ALA A 136 -6.35 -1.35 -7.35
C ALA A 136 -7.35 -1.95 -6.36
N ILE A 137 -7.15 -3.22 -5.95
CA ILE A 137 -7.97 -3.86 -4.92
C ILE A 137 -7.87 -3.10 -3.60
N LEU A 138 -6.64 -2.73 -3.17
CA LEU A 138 -6.42 -1.95 -1.95
C LEU A 138 -7.10 -0.58 -2.03
N THR A 139 -7.08 0.06 -3.18
CA THR A 139 -7.72 1.36 -3.41
C THR A 139 -9.23 1.27 -3.30
N GLY A 140 -9.86 0.25 -3.90
CA GLY A 140 -11.31 0.08 -3.89
C GLY A 140 -11.87 -0.44 -2.57
N SER A 141 -11.20 -1.43 -1.98
CA SER A 141 -11.74 -2.21 -0.85
C SER A 141 -11.07 -1.95 0.50
N LEU A 142 -9.94 -1.21 0.50
CA LEU A 142 -9.02 -1.15 1.65
C LEU A 142 -8.55 -2.53 2.13
N TRP A 143 -8.72 -3.59 1.32
CA TRP A 143 -8.16 -4.88 1.63
C TRP A 143 -6.72 -4.97 1.10
N CYS A 144 -5.78 -5.26 1.99
CA CYS A 144 -4.35 -5.31 1.66
C CYS A 144 -3.87 -6.76 1.69
N LEU A 145 -3.58 -7.31 0.50
CA LEU A 145 -3.04 -8.67 0.35
C LEU A 145 -1.78 -8.88 1.20
N GLY A 146 -0.85 -7.92 1.22
CA GLY A 146 0.36 -8.00 2.03
C GLY A 146 0.08 -8.10 3.53
N SER A 147 -0.90 -7.34 4.05
CA SER A 147 -1.28 -7.43 5.46
C SER A 147 -1.92 -8.78 5.82
N TRP A 148 -2.66 -9.38 4.89
CA TRP A 148 -3.26 -10.70 5.06
C TRP A 148 -2.18 -11.79 5.10
N ILE A 149 -1.25 -11.77 4.14
CA ILE A 149 -0.07 -12.65 4.12
C ILE A 149 0.74 -12.49 5.41
N TYR A 150 1.01 -11.24 5.81
CA TYR A 150 1.72 -10.94 7.06
C TYR A 150 1.05 -11.59 8.27
N ARG A 151 -0.29 -11.52 8.37
CA ARG A 151 -1.02 -12.14 9.49
C ARG A 151 -1.06 -13.66 9.43
N LEU A 152 -1.06 -14.27 8.25
CA LEU A 152 -0.96 -15.72 8.13
C LEU A 152 0.38 -16.21 8.69
N PHE A 153 1.49 -15.57 8.31
CA PHE A 153 2.82 -16.00 8.75
C PHE A 153 3.19 -15.54 10.16
N LEU A 154 2.93 -14.27 10.51
CA LEU A 154 3.37 -13.65 11.76
C LEU A 154 2.24 -13.51 12.79
N GLY A 155 0.98 -13.46 12.36
CA GLY A 155 -0.18 -13.48 13.26
C GLY A 155 -0.43 -14.85 13.88
N SER A 156 -0.06 -15.94 13.19
CA SER A 156 -0.04 -17.30 13.75
C SER A 156 0.85 -17.39 15.01
N LYS A 157 2.02 -16.74 15.01
CA LYS A 157 2.96 -16.76 16.14
C LYS A 157 2.43 -16.09 17.41
N ARG A 158 1.50 -15.12 17.32
CA ARG A 158 0.88 -14.51 18.51
C ARG A 158 -0.19 -15.39 19.16
N ARG A 159 -0.83 -16.29 18.40
CA ARG A 159 -1.87 -17.18 18.92
C ARG A 159 -1.30 -18.26 19.83
N VAL A 160 -0.09 -18.76 19.51
CA VAL A 160 0.62 -19.78 20.31
C VAL A 160 1.12 -19.21 21.65
N ARG A 161 1.50 -17.92 21.71
CA ARG A 161 2.06 -17.29 22.92
C ARG A 161 1.00 -16.87 23.96
N LYS A 162 -0.30 -16.89 23.64
CA LYS A 162 -1.38 -16.62 24.61
C LYS A 162 -1.90 -17.89 25.31
N SER A 163 -1.35 -19.06 25.00
CA SER A 163 -1.76 -20.36 25.55
C SER A 163 -0.70 -21.01 26.45
N GLY A 164 0.29 -20.24 26.90
CA GLY A 164 1.35 -20.69 27.81
C GLY A 164 1.46 -19.77 29.01
#